data_AF-A0A9E2LVU0-F1
#
_entry.id   AF-A0A9E2LVU0-F1
#
_cell.length_a   1.000
_cell.length_b   1.000
_cell.length_c   1.000
_cell.angle_alpha   90.00
_cell.angle_beta   90.00
_cell.angle_gamma   90.00
#
_symmetry.space_group_name_H-M   'P 1'
#
loop_
_entity.id
_entity.type
_entity.pdbx_description
1 polymer ?
#
loop_
_entity_poly.entity_id
_entity_poly.type
_entity_poly.pdbx_seq_one_letter_code
_entity_poly.pdbx_strand_id
1 'polypeptide(L)'
;MSLLKNGLVDIHHLSTQDMLEILKLAGRLKDALARRDVPGYQLAAGSDRLVAQLFYESSTRTRASFEIAALRLGCRVTGFGSTEGSSVSKGESLSHTIDMFDAYACDAIVLRHPLDGSALWASERTSVPVFNAGDGKRQHPTQTILDLFTILEHHGRLENLNIVFSGDLKYGRTTHTLALALSQFAGNTFHFCSPSNLSMPRAITELVRGRGVKVIESENMKEGLETADIFYQTRIQRERMPDQNEFDKAKKAGAFTLAMMERTRPGFGLMHPLPIDKRIPGIMPELDAHPKALYKTQAGNGVPTRMAELALAMRLVELPVSGRPVHLPAGGQDDFCRRLEIHEKPPREGVSIRPIRDRGVVVDHLQPHTESLLALLLRVKDRRDVYRAGCVRSVARPDHVKGILMIEDRVLTTDELRLVATVSPGARVNRIENGRVVEKYELDLPAVISGVESLMCPNSGCITRPEHQEHVSCCFEKLDAHTLRCKYCDHVLDAGELFGHLF
;
A
#
# COMPACT_ATOMS: atom_id res chain seq x y z
N MET A 1 -24.14 1.21 4.24
CA MET A 1 -22.99 1.86 3.57
C MET A 1 -23.00 1.44 2.11
N SER A 2 -22.66 2.35 1.18
CA SER A 2 -22.56 2.04 -0.26
C SER A 2 -21.17 1.50 -0.58
N LEU A 3 -21.10 0.46 -1.41
CA LEU A 3 -19.85 -0.06 -1.93
C LEU A 3 -19.11 1.03 -2.72
N LEU A 4 -17.78 1.11 -2.57
CA LEU A 4 -16.91 2.13 -3.18
C LEU A 4 -17.26 3.60 -2.86
N LYS A 5 -17.95 3.89 -1.74
CA LYS A 5 -18.28 5.28 -1.35
C LYS A 5 -17.07 6.23 -1.32
N ASN A 6 -15.90 5.73 -0.94
CA ASN A 6 -14.66 6.53 -0.89
C ASN A 6 -13.75 6.27 -2.11
N GLY A 7 -14.28 5.61 -3.14
CA GLY A 7 -13.55 5.17 -4.32
C GLY A 7 -12.86 3.81 -4.11
N LEU A 8 -11.82 3.56 -4.91
CA LEU A 8 -11.04 2.32 -4.93
C LEU A 8 -9.56 2.65 -4.97
N VAL A 9 -8.94 2.78 -3.79
CA VAL A 9 -7.52 3.09 -3.65
C VAL A 9 -6.65 1.88 -3.34
N ASP A 10 -7.24 0.87 -2.71
CA ASP A 10 -6.55 -0.33 -2.22
C ASP A 10 -7.42 -1.57 -2.42
N ILE A 11 -6.85 -2.65 -2.95
CA ILE A 11 -7.57 -3.91 -3.16
C ILE A 11 -7.94 -4.61 -1.85
N HIS A 12 -7.20 -4.36 -0.77
CA HIS A 12 -7.45 -4.92 0.55
C HIS A 12 -8.75 -4.43 1.19
N HIS A 13 -9.31 -3.33 0.68
CA HIS A 13 -10.60 -2.80 1.12
C HIS A 13 -11.79 -3.62 0.61
N LEU A 14 -11.58 -4.50 -0.37
CA LEU A 14 -12.64 -5.31 -0.96
C LEU A 14 -12.60 -6.75 -0.43
N SER A 15 -13.75 -7.22 0.05
CA SER A 15 -13.98 -8.65 0.25
C SER A 15 -14.24 -9.36 -1.09
N THR A 16 -14.22 -10.70 -1.08
CA THR A 16 -14.59 -11.51 -2.25
C THR A 16 -15.99 -11.18 -2.76
N GLN A 17 -16.96 -11.00 -1.86
CA GLN A 17 -18.33 -10.67 -2.23
C GLN A 17 -18.43 -9.26 -2.82
N ASP A 18 -17.71 -8.28 -2.26
CA ASP A 18 -17.68 -6.93 -2.83
C ASP A 18 -17.09 -6.94 -4.26
N MET A 19 -16.01 -7.69 -4.48
CA MET A 19 -15.44 -7.89 -5.82
C MET A 19 -16.48 -8.53 -6.75
N LEU A 20 -17.13 -9.62 -6.35
CA LEU A 20 -18.13 -10.30 -7.18
C LEU A 20 -19.32 -9.40 -7.56
N GLU A 21 -19.79 -8.53 -6.66
CA GLU A 21 -20.86 -7.56 -6.95
C GLU A 21 -20.42 -6.51 -7.98
N ILE A 22 -19.19 -6.00 -7.89
CA ILE A 22 -18.60 -5.11 -8.90
C ILE A 22 -18.55 -5.82 -10.25
N LEU A 23 -18.06 -7.06 -10.29
CA LEU A 23 -17.94 -7.86 -11.51
C LEU A 23 -19.31 -8.16 -12.14
N LYS A 24 -20.33 -8.43 -11.32
CA LYS A 24 -21.70 -8.67 -11.79
C LYS A 24 -22.31 -7.40 -12.41
N LEU A 25 -22.10 -6.23 -11.81
CA LEU A 25 -22.50 -4.96 -12.41
C LEU A 25 -21.75 -4.70 -13.72
N ALA A 26 -20.45 -4.96 -13.77
CA ALA A 26 -19.65 -4.84 -14.99
C ALA A 26 -20.19 -5.73 -16.12
N GLY A 27 -20.58 -6.97 -15.82
CA GLY A 27 -21.23 -7.87 -16.77
C GLY A 27 -22.52 -7.28 -17.36
N ARG A 28 -23.42 -6.78 -16.50
CA ARG A 28 -24.66 -6.12 -16.96
C ARG A 28 -24.39 -4.91 -17.86
N LEU A 29 -23.41 -4.08 -17.50
CA LEU A 29 -23.04 -2.91 -18.29
C LEU A 29 -22.41 -3.30 -19.62
N LYS A 30 -21.59 -4.36 -19.65
CA LYS A 30 -21.03 -4.92 -20.88
C LYS A 30 -22.14 -5.40 -21.82
N ASP A 31 -23.13 -6.12 -21.31
CA ASP A 31 -24.28 -6.59 -22.09
C ASP A 31 -25.14 -5.43 -22.62
N ALA A 32 -25.36 -4.39 -21.81
CA ALA A 32 -26.07 -3.19 -22.23
C ALA A 32 -25.31 -2.45 -23.35
N LEU A 33 -23.98 -2.33 -23.25
CA LEU A 33 -23.13 -1.76 -24.30
C LEU A 33 -23.22 -2.59 -25.60
N ALA A 34 -23.14 -3.92 -25.50
CA ALA A 34 -23.20 -4.82 -26.65
C ALA A 34 -24.54 -4.71 -27.40
N ARG A 35 -25.65 -4.58 -26.66
CA ARG A 35 -27.00 -4.40 -27.20
C ARG A 35 -27.33 -2.96 -27.61
N ARG A 36 -26.43 -2.01 -27.35
CA ARG A 36 -26.67 -0.55 -27.48
C ARG A 36 -27.90 -0.07 -26.70
N ASP A 37 -28.15 -0.67 -25.54
CA ASP A 37 -29.22 -0.30 -24.62
C ASP A 37 -28.82 0.97 -23.85
N VAL A 38 -29.01 2.13 -24.47
CA VAL A 38 -28.58 3.43 -23.93
C VAL A 38 -29.10 3.68 -22.51
N PRO A 39 -30.40 3.50 -22.21
CA PRO A 39 -30.90 3.63 -20.83
C PRO A 39 -30.25 2.66 -19.85
N GLY A 40 -29.89 1.45 -20.31
CA GLY A 40 -29.25 0.43 -19.49
C GLY A 40 -27.81 0.72 -19.08
N TYR A 41 -27.10 1.62 -19.78
CA TYR A 41 -25.71 1.95 -19.46
C TYR A 41 -25.41 3.44 -19.20
N GLN A 42 -26.26 4.38 -19.65
CA GLN A 42 -26.14 5.82 -19.32
C GLN A 42 -26.78 6.15 -17.98
N LEU A 43 -26.24 5.59 -16.90
CA LEU A 43 -26.81 5.71 -15.56
C LEU A 43 -26.75 7.13 -14.97
N ALA A 44 -25.92 8.01 -15.52
CA ALA A 44 -25.82 9.42 -15.16
C ALA A 44 -26.60 10.34 -16.13
N ALA A 45 -27.42 9.79 -17.04
CA ALA A 45 -28.19 10.59 -17.97
C ALA A 45 -29.05 11.64 -17.24
N GLY A 46 -28.96 12.90 -17.67
CA GLY A 46 -29.70 14.00 -17.06
C GLY A 46 -29.09 14.56 -15.77
N SER A 47 -27.90 14.07 -15.37
CA SER A 47 -27.10 14.66 -14.28
C SER A 47 -25.89 15.43 -14.82
N ASP A 48 -25.24 16.20 -13.95
CA ASP A 48 -24.04 16.99 -14.24
C ASP A 48 -22.75 16.36 -13.69
N ARG A 49 -22.78 15.03 -13.42
CA ARG A 49 -21.68 14.29 -12.80
C ARG A 49 -20.35 14.52 -13.51
N LEU A 50 -19.33 14.94 -12.77
CA LEU A 50 -18.02 15.32 -13.28
C LEU A 50 -16.91 14.43 -12.71
N VAL A 51 -16.17 13.76 -13.60
CA VAL A 51 -15.02 12.92 -13.23
C VAL A 51 -13.72 13.65 -13.56
N ALA A 52 -12.91 13.94 -12.55
CA ALA A 52 -11.58 14.49 -12.71
C ALA A 52 -10.56 13.37 -12.97
N GLN A 53 -9.75 13.50 -14.02
CA GLN A 53 -8.66 12.58 -14.33
C GLN A 53 -7.31 13.28 -14.17
N LEU A 54 -6.54 12.87 -13.17
CA LEU A 54 -5.26 13.46 -12.79
C LEU A 54 -4.15 12.44 -13.06
N PHE A 55 -3.53 12.52 -14.25
CA PHE A 55 -2.48 11.59 -14.66
C PHE A 55 -1.12 12.29 -14.68
N TYR A 56 -0.34 12.07 -13.62
CA TYR A 56 1.03 12.58 -13.47
C TYR A 56 2.06 11.71 -14.19
N GLU A 57 1.70 10.46 -14.50
CA GLU A 57 2.48 9.56 -15.36
C GLU A 57 1.71 9.19 -16.61
N SER A 58 2.43 9.04 -17.73
CA SER A 58 1.83 8.67 -19.00
C SER A 58 1.06 7.35 -18.92
N SER A 59 -0.19 7.39 -19.38
CA SER A 59 -1.03 6.19 -19.53
C SER A 59 -2.04 6.38 -20.64
N THR A 60 -1.94 5.57 -21.70
CA THR A 60 -2.94 5.58 -22.77
C THR A 60 -4.17 4.77 -22.38
N ARG A 61 -3.99 3.51 -21.96
CA ARG A 61 -5.09 2.55 -21.74
C ARG A 61 -5.93 2.90 -20.52
N THR A 62 -5.30 3.12 -19.37
CA THR A 62 -6.01 3.41 -18.12
C THR A 62 -6.81 4.72 -18.25
N ARG A 63 -6.18 5.79 -18.77
CA ARG A 63 -6.84 7.08 -18.98
C ARG A 63 -7.99 6.99 -19.96
N ALA A 64 -7.73 6.49 -21.18
CA ALA A 64 -8.74 6.45 -22.23
C ALA A 64 -9.95 5.58 -21.84
N SER A 65 -9.74 4.46 -21.16
CA SER A 65 -10.84 3.61 -20.71
C SER A 65 -11.66 4.20 -19.56
N PHE A 66 -11.05 4.96 -18.63
CA PHE A 66 -11.80 5.74 -17.63
C PHE A 66 -12.60 6.86 -18.29
N GLU A 67 -12.00 7.54 -19.26
CA GLU A 67 -12.67 8.59 -20.05
C GLU A 67 -13.88 8.02 -20.80
N ILE A 68 -13.68 6.92 -21.52
CA ILE A 68 -14.77 6.22 -22.22
C ILE A 68 -15.81 5.72 -21.23
N ALA A 69 -15.43 5.16 -20.08
CA ALA A 69 -16.37 4.70 -19.06
C ALA A 69 -17.25 5.84 -18.54
N ALA A 70 -16.66 6.98 -18.17
CA ALA A 70 -17.39 8.16 -17.72
C ALA A 70 -18.36 8.68 -18.80
N LEU A 71 -17.88 8.82 -20.05
CA LEU A 71 -18.72 9.25 -21.17
C LEU A 71 -19.86 8.27 -21.47
N ARG A 72 -19.60 6.95 -21.38
CA ARG A 72 -20.63 5.91 -21.57
C ARG A 72 -21.66 5.95 -20.46
N LEU A 73 -21.28 6.25 -19.22
CA LEU A 73 -22.24 6.47 -18.12
C LEU A 73 -23.08 7.73 -18.31
N GLY A 74 -22.68 8.68 -19.16
CA GLY A 74 -23.32 9.99 -19.30
C GLY A 74 -22.70 11.08 -18.41
N CYS A 75 -21.51 10.84 -17.84
CA CYS A 75 -20.76 11.81 -17.06
C CYS A 75 -19.96 12.76 -17.97
N ARG A 76 -19.48 13.85 -17.39
CA ARG A 76 -18.48 14.75 -17.96
C ARG A 76 -17.08 14.41 -17.42
N VAL A 77 -16.05 14.79 -18.16
CA VAL A 77 -14.65 14.53 -17.79
C VAL A 77 -13.85 15.83 -17.83
N THR A 78 -12.99 16.02 -16.84
CA THR A 78 -12.01 17.12 -16.78
C THR A 78 -10.65 16.60 -16.27
N GLY A 79 -9.63 17.46 -16.23
CA GLY A 79 -8.31 17.14 -15.69
C GLY A 79 -7.20 17.18 -16.74
N PHE A 80 -6.12 16.45 -16.50
CA PHE A 80 -4.92 16.44 -17.36
C PHE A 80 -4.35 15.04 -17.56
N GLY A 81 -3.84 14.80 -18.77
CA GLY A 81 -3.19 13.54 -19.17
C GLY A 81 -1.66 13.53 -19.07
N SER A 82 -1.07 14.70 -18.79
CA SER A 82 0.35 14.94 -18.60
C SER A 82 0.53 16.15 -17.70
N THR A 83 1.63 16.19 -16.94
CA THR A 83 1.99 17.38 -16.14
C THR A 83 2.41 18.56 -17.02
N GLU A 84 2.89 18.29 -18.24
CA GLU A 84 3.18 19.30 -19.28
C GLU A 84 1.94 20.17 -19.54
N GLY A 85 2.09 21.49 -19.34
CA GLY A 85 1.01 22.47 -19.53
C GLY A 85 0.08 22.68 -18.33
N SER A 86 0.26 21.94 -17.23
CA SER A 86 -0.47 22.14 -15.97
C SER A 86 0.34 22.93 -14.94
N SER A 87 -0.31 23.46 -13.89
CA SER A 87 0.39 24.13 -12.77
C SER A 87 1.29 23.20 -11.96
N VAL A 88 1.11 21.88 -12.07
CA VAL A 88 2.06 20.87 -11.56
C VAL A 88 3.46 21.09 -12.13
N SER A 89 3.58 21.47 -13.41
CA SER A 89 4.89 21.79 -14.01
C SER A 89 5.60 23.00 -13.37
N LYS A 90 4.86 23.80 -12.59
CA LYS A 90 5.36 24.94 -11.82
C LYS A 90 5.64 24.61 -10.35
N GLY A 91 5.59 23.33 -9.97
CA GLY A 91 5.85 22.86 -8.60
C GLY A 91 4.63 22.85 -7.68
N GLU A 92 3.41 22.82 -8.22
CA GLU A 92 2.21 22.64 -7.41
C GLU A 92 2.15 21.24 -6.80
N SER A 93 1.98 21.15 -5.48
CA SER A 93 1.87 19.88 -4.75
C SER A 93 0.59 19.13 -5.11
N LEU A 94 0.58 17.82 -4.91
CA LEU A 94 -0.62 17.00 -5.04
C LEU A 94 -1.73 17.51 -4.11
N SER A 95 -1.35 18.01 -2.93
CA SER A 95 -2.24 18.64 -1.96
C SER A 95 -3.12 19.74 -2.53
N HIS A 96 -2.49 20.76 -3.14
CA HIS A 96 -3.24 21.88 -3.68
C HIS A 96 -4.08 21.45 -4.88
N THR A 97 -3.56 20.53 -5.70
CA THR A 97 -4.32 19.95 -6.81
C THR A 97 -5.60 19.27 -6.31
N ILE A 98 -5.52 18.41 -5.29
CA ILE A 98 -6.70 17.73 -4.74
C ILE A 98 -7.69 18.72 -4.13
N ASP A 99 -7.23 19.68 -3.33
CA ASP A 99 -8.09 20.71 -2.71
C ASP A 99 -8.81 21.56 -3.79
N MET A 100 -8.12 21.85 -4.89
CA MET A 100 -8.68 22.60 -6.01
C MET A 100 -9.75 21.80 -6.77
N PHE A 101 -9.52 20.52 -7.07
CA PHE A 101 -10.52 19.68 -7.74
C PHE A 101 -11.73 19.37 -6.83
N ASP A 102 -11.53 19.33 -5.51
CA ASP A 102 -12.60 19.29 -4.51
C ASP A 102 -13.43 20.58 -4.58
N ALA A 103 -12.79 21.75 -4.62
CA ALA A 103 -13.45 23.04 -4.78
C ALA A 103 -14.18 23.22 -6.12
N TYR A 104 -13.77 22.51 -7.18
CA TYR A 104 -14.47 22.46 -8.47
C TYR A 104 -15.69 21.54 -8.47
N ALA A 105 -16.05 20.98 -7.31
CA ALA A 105 -17.21 20.12 -7.12
C ALA A 105 -17.21 18.90 -8.06
N CYS A 106 -16.06 18.24 -8.21
CA CYS A 106 -15.99 16.97 -8.92
C CYS A 106 -16.65 15.84 -8.12
N ASP A 107 -17.26 14.88 -8.80
CA ASP A 107 -17.96 13.74 -8.18
C ASP A 107 -17.07 12.51 -7.99
N ALA A 108 -15.96 12.44 -8.73
CA ALA A 108 -14.95 11.40 -8.59
C ALA A 108 -13.59 11.89 -9.11
N ILE A 109 -12.51 11.39 -8.51
CA ILE A 109 -11.14 11.64 -8.94
C ILE A 109 -10.50 10.31 -9.36
N VAL A 110 -9.93 10.26 -10.55
CA VAL A 110 -9.08 9.16 -11.02
C VAL A 110 -7.64 9.66 -10.99
N LEU A 111 -6.83 9.09 -10.09
CA LEU A 111 -5.46 9.54 -9.84
C LEU A 111 -4.46 8.47 -10.26
N ARG A 112 -3.49 8.87 -11.09
CA ARG A 112 -2.28 8.12 -11.36
C ARG A 112 -1.06 8.98 -11.04
N HIS A 113 -0.18 8.47 -10.20
CA HIS A 113 0.93 9.26 -9.64
C HIS A 113 2.19 8.40 -9.47
N PRO A 114 3.40 8.95 -9.66
CA PRO A 114 4.64 8.18 -9.54
C PRO A 114 5.01 7.80 -8.10
N LEU A 115 4.45 8.47 -7.11
CA LEU A 115 4.73 8.22 -5.69
C LEU A 115 3.80 7.16 -5.11
N ASP A 116 4.38 6.24 -4.34
CA ASP A 116 3.67 5.20 -3.59
C ASP A 116 2.77 5.84 -2.51
N GLY A 117 1.51 5.42 -2.44
CA GLY A 117 0.57 5.87 -1.41
C GLY A 117 -0.13 7.18 -1.67
N SER A 118 0.18 7.83 -2.80
CA SER A 118 -0.46 9.08 -3.24
C SER A 118 -1.97 8.98 -3.38
N ALA A 119 -2.49 7.89 -3.93
CA ALA A 119 -3.93 7.68 -4.07
C ALA A 119 -4.63 7.48 -2.72
N LEU A 120 -4.02 6.70 -1.82
CA LEU A 120 -4.53 6.53 -0.46
C LEU A 120 -4.55 7.86 0.28
N TRP A 121 -3.44 8.59 0.26
CA TRP A 121 -3.35 9.90 0.88
C TRP A 121 -4.39 10.89 0.34
N ALA A 122 -4.56 10.96 -1.00
CA ALA A 122 -5.58 11.81 -1.61
C ALA A 122 -6.99 11.44 -1.13
N SER A 123 -7.31 10.15 -1.01
CA SER A 123 -8.62 9.69 -0.52
C SER A 123 -8.92 10.01 0.94
N GLU A 124 -7.88 10.28 1.75
CA GLU A 124 -8.03 10.71 3.14
C GLU A 124 -8.17 12.23 3.26
N ARG A 125 -7.81 12.96 2.20
CA ARG A 125 -7.84 14.42 2.17
C ARG A 125 -9.16 14.99 1.65
N THR A 126 -9.80 14.32 0.69
CA THR A 126 -11.08 14.75 0.11
C THR A 126 -12.23 13.82 0.52
N SER A 127 -13.45 14.37 0.51
CA SER A 127 -14.68 13.58 0.62
C SER A 127 -15.14 12.96 -0.72
N VAL A 128 -14.52 13.38 -1.82
CA VAL A 128 -14.77 12.89 -3.18
C VAL A 128 -14.12 11.51 -3.35
N PRO A 129 -14.84 10.51 -3.91
CA PRO A 129 -14.28 9.19 -4.19
C PRO A 129 -13.00 9.26 -5.05
N VAL A 130 -11.93 8.59 -4.61
CA VAL A 130 -10.65 8.52 -5.34
C VAL A 130 -10.41 7.12 -5.90
N PHE A 131 -10.09 7.02 -7.18
CA PHE A 131 -9.72 5.80 -7.87
C PHE A 131 -8.23 5.76 -8.15
N ASN A 132 -7.56 4.75 -7.63
CA ASN A 132 -6.15 4.51 -7.89
C ASN A 132 -5.97 3.86 -9.28
N ALA A 133 -5.55 4.70 -10.23
CA ALA A 133 -5.12 4.31 -11.59
C ALA A 133 -3.61 3.94 -11.65
N GLY A 134 -2.98 3.83 -10.49
CA GLY A 134 -1.60 3.40 -10.24
C GLY A 134 -0.85 4.42 -9.39
N ASP A 135 -0.39 4.02 -8.21
CA ASP A 135 0.45 4.81 -7.30
C ASP A 135 1.84 4.18 -7.18
N GLY A 136 2.80 4.74 -7.90
CA GLY A 136 4.18 4.26 -7.96
C GLY A 136 4.27 2.76 -8.29
N LYS A 137 4.91 2.00 -7.41
CA LYS A 137 5.10 0.54 -7.46
C LYS A 137 4.13 -0.23 -6.56
N ARG A 138 3.30 0.47 -5.78
CA ARG A 138 2.44 -0.11 -4.75
C ARG A 138 1.25 -0.87 -5.34
N GLN A 139 0.22 -0.19 -5.82
CA GLN A 139 -1.02 -0.87 -6.22
C GLN A 139 -1.61 -0.37 -7.54
N HIS A 140 -2.49 -1.19 -8.12
CA HIS A 140 -3.33 -0.80 -9.26
C HIS A 140 -4.68 -1.54 -9.19
N PRO A 141 -5.55 -1.23 -8.22
CA PRO A 141 -6.75 -2.03 -7.93
C PRO A 141 -7.75 -2.06 -9.10
N THR A 142 -7.90 -0.96 -9.84
CA THR A 142 -8.78 -0.88 -11.01
C THR A 142 -8.33 -1.78 -12.18
N GLN A 143 -7.03 -2.06 -12.29
CA GLN A 143 -6.52 -3.08 -13.21
C GLN A 143 -6.81 -4.48 -12.68
N THR A 144 -6.73 -4.69 -11.37
CA THR A 144 -7.09 -5.98 -10.78
C THR A 144 -8.57 -6.31 -10.98
N ILE A 145 -9.49 -5.36 -10.82
CA ILE A 145 -10.93 -5.61 -11.08
C ILE A 145 -11.16 -6.06 -12.53
N LEU A 146 -10.53 -5.42 -13.52
CA LEU A 146 -10.70 -5.82 -14.92
C LEU A 146 -10.03 -7.15 -15.25
N ASP A 147 -8.93 -7.47 -14.56
CA ASP A 147 -8.26 -8.77 -14.69
C ASP A 147 -9.16 -9.88 -14.13
N LEU A 148 -9.71 -9.69 -12.92
CA LEU A 148 -10.68 -10.62 -12.32
C LEU A 148 -11.93 -10.78 -13.20
N PHE A 149 -12.46 -9.69 -13.76
CA PHE A 149 -13.61 -9.75 -14.67
C PHE A 149 -13.32 -10.63 -15.88
N THR A 150 -12.12 -10.49 -16.46
CA THR A 150 -11.71 -11.27 -17.63
C THR A 150 -11.53 -12.75 -17.28
N ILE A 151 -10.97 -13.07 -16.11
CA ILE A 151 -10.84 -14.46 -15.63
C ILE A 151 -12.22 -15.06 -15.38
N LEU A 152 -13.10 -14.32 -14.70
CA LEU A 152 -14.46 -14.77 -14.38
C LEU A 152 -15.28 -14.99 -15.66
N GLU A 153 -15.19 -14.10 -16.64
CA GLU A 153 -15.88 -14.24 -17.92
C GLU A 153 -15.40 -15.46 -18.72
N HIS A 154 -14.09 -15.73 -18.69
CA HIS A 154 -13.49 -16.82 -19.45
C HIS A 154 -13.69 -18.19 -18.79
N HIS A 155 -13.61 -18.28 -17.45
CA HIS A 155 -13.67 -19.54 -16.70
C HIS A 155 -15.00 -19.79 -15.96
N GLY A 156 -15.84 -18.77 -15.81
CA GLY A 156 -17.06 -18.83 -15.00
C GLY A 156 -16.83 -18.86 -13.48
N ARG A 157 -15.57 -18.77 -13.02
CA ARG A 157 -15.17 -18.87 -11.61
C ARG A 157 -13.87 -18.11 -11.32
N LEU A 158 -13.62 -17.84 -10.04
CA LEU A 158 -12.36 -17.27 -9.52
C LEU A 158 -11.66 -18.17 -8.48
N GLU A 159 -12.28 -19.30 -8.15
CA GLU A 159 -11.80 -20.30 -7.17
C GLU A 159 -11.24 -21.53 -7.88
N ASN A 160 -10.35 -22.28 -7.22
CA ASN A 160 -9.75 -23.52 -7.71
C ASN A 160 -8.98 -23.36 -9.04
N LEU A 161 -8.38 -22.19 -9.27
CA LEU A 161 -7.62 -21.87 -10.48
C LEU A 161 -6.13 -22.17 -10.29
N ASN A 162 -5.49 -22.72 -11.33
CA ASN A 162 -4.03 -22.76 -11.44
C ASN A 162 -3.55 -21.55 -12.23
N ILE A 163 -2.88 -20.61 -11.57
CA ILE A 163 -2.45 -19.36 -12.20
C ILE A 163 -0.92 -19.30 -12.23
N VAL A 164 -0.36 -19.09 -13.43
CA VAL A 164 1.06 -18.81 -13.61
C VAL A 164 1.25 -17.31 -13.76
N PHE A 165 2.06 -16.71 -12.90
CA PHE A 165 2.52 -15.33 -13.03
C PHE A 165 3.96 -15.33 -13.53
N SER A 166 4.25 -14.56 -14.59
CA SER A 166 5.60 -14.52 -15.14
C SER A 166 6.05 -13.15 -15.64
N GLY A 167 7.36 -12.97 -15.74
CA GLY A 167 8.03 -11.73 -16.13
C GLY A 167 8.65 -11.00 -14.93
N ASP A 168 8.41 -9.68 -14.85
CA ASP A 168 8.88 -8.83 -13.76
C ASP A 168 7.89 -8.90 -12.58
N LEU A 169 8.10 -9.86 -11.69
CA LEU A 169 7.28 -10.02 -10.48
C LEU A 169 7.76 -9.12 -9.34
N LYS A 170 8.98 -8.59 -9.39
CA LYS A 170 9.52 -7.70 -8.35
C LYS A 170 8.88 -6.33 -8.38
N TYR A 171 8.70 -5.76 -9.58
CA TYR A 171 8.20 -4.40 -9.76
C TYR A 171 6.81 -4.33 -10.42
N GLY A 172 6.22 -5.50 -10.74
CA GLY A 172 4.92 -5.64 -11.37
C GLY A 172 3.75 -5.37 -10.42
N ARG A 173 3.43 -4.10 -10.14
CA ARG A 173 2.30 -3.68 -9.27
C ARG A 173 0.96 -4.35 -9.62
N THR A 174 0.72 -4.63 -10.91
CA THR A 174 -0.48 -5.32 -11.38
C THR A 174 -0.52 -6.77 -10.92
N THR A 175 0.63 -7.47 -11.01
CA THR A 175 0.80 -8.85 -10.53
C THR A 175 0.65 -8.92 -9.02
N HIS A 176 1.25 -7.98 -8.29
CA HIS A 176 1.13 -7.87 -6.83
C HIS A 176 -0.34 -7.79 -6.42
N THR A 177 -1.04 -6.79 -6.95
CA THR A 177 -2.44 -6.52 -6.60
C THR A 177 -3.36 -7.68 -7.04
N LEU A 178 -3.12 -8.29 -8.21
CA LEU A 178 -3.89 -9.43 -8.71
C LEU A 178 -3.70 -10.70 -7.87
N ALA A 179 -2.46 -11.02 -7.47
CA ALA A 179 -2.19 -12.16 -6.58
C ALA A 179 -2.86 -11.96 -5.21
N LEU A 180 -2.84 -10.73 -4.69
CA LEU A 180 -3.52 -10.37 -3.44
C LEU A 180 -5.05 -10.48 -3.54
N ALA A 181 -5.65 -10.17 -4.69
CA ALA A 181 -7.09 -10.40 -4.87
C ALA A 181 -7.44 -11.88 -5.02
N LEU A 182 -6.73 -12.59 -5.93
CA LEU A 182 -6.98 -14.01 -6.20
C LEU A 182 -6.71 -14.90 -4.99
N SER A 183 -5.83 -14.49 -4.08
CA SER A 183 -5.57 -15.25 -2.83
C SER A 183 -6.70 -15.20 -1.82
N GLN A 184 -7.71 -14.34 -2.02
CA GLN A 184 -8.93 -14.35 -1.21
C GLN A 184 -9.91 -15.44 -1.65
N PHE A 185 -9.77 -15.97 -2.88
CA PHE A 185 -10.62 -17.02 -3.43
C PHE A 185 -10.03 -18.40 -3.14
N ALA A 186 -10.88 -19.32 -2.69
CA ALA A 186 -10.43 -20.62 -2.18
C ALA A 186 -9.84 -21.53 -3.28
N GLY A 187 -8.90 -22.39 -2.88
CA GLY A 187 -8.38 -23.48 -3.72
C GLY A 187 -7.46 -23.06 -4.87
N ASN A 188 -7.14 -21.77 -5.00
CA ASN A 188 -6.22 -21.30 -6.02
C ASN A 188 -4.78 -21.79 -5.75
N THR A 189 -4.03 -22.07 -6.82
CA THR A 189 -2.60 -22.40 -6.80
C THR A 189 -1.84 -21.43 -7.68
N PHE A 190 -0.78 -20.83 -7.15
CA PHE A 190 0.04 -19.86 -7.86
C PHE A 190 1.41 -20.42 -8.20
N HIS A 191 1.84 -20.23 -9.44
CA HIS A 191 3.19 -20.44 -9.88
C HIS A 191 3.83 -19.07 -10.16
N PHE A 192 4.80 -18.68 -9.33
CA PHE A 192 5.58 -17.46 -9.53
C PHE A 192 6.84 -17.81 -10.30
N CYS A 193 6.80 -17.56 -11.62
CA CYS A 193 7.83 -17.97 -12.57
C CYS A 193 8.64 -16.77 -13.04
N SER A 194 9.80 -16.52 -12.43
CA SER A 194 10.64 -15.35 -12.73
C SER A 194 12.12 -15.62 -12.41
N PRO A 195 13.06 -14.93 -13.08
CA PRO A 195 14.45 -14.89 -12.63
C PRO A 195 14.57 -14.46 -11.16
N SER A 196 15.56 -14.96 -10.43
CA SER A 196 15.77 -14.66 -9.00
C SER A 196 15.82 -13.16 -8.68
N ASN A 197 16.44 -12.35 -9.54
CA ASN A 197 16.50 -10.89 -9.37
C ASN A 197 15.17 -10.15 -9.62
N LEU A 198 14.17 -10.82 -10.18
CA LEU A 198 12.82 -10.32 -10.48
C LEU A 198 11.72 -11.10 -9.74
N SER A 199 12.09 -11.81 -8.67
CA SER A 199 11.18 -12.58 -7.83
C SER A 199 10.08 -11.75 -7.18
N MET A 200 8.92 -12.38 -6.95
CA MET A 200 7.81 -11.79 -6.19
C MET A 200 8.33 -11.33 -4.82
N PRO A 201 8.00 -10.10 -4.36
CA PRO A 201 8.39 -9.65 -3.04
C PRO A 201 7.98 -10.63 -1.95
N ARG A 202 8.92 -10.97 -1.07
CA ARG A 202 8.73 -11.95 0.01
C ARG A 202 7.47 -11.67 0.85
N ALA A 203 7.22 -10.40 1.19
CA ALA A 203 6.04 -9.99 1.94
C ALA A 203 4.71 -10.39 1.25
N ILE A 204 4.64 -10.28 -0.08
CA ILE A 204 3.46 -10.70 -0.85
C ILE A 204 3.35 -12.22 -0.84
N THR A 205 4.45 -12.92 -1.10
CA THR A 205 4.49 -14.38 -1.09
C THR A 205 4.06 -14.97 0.25
N GLU A 206 4.56 -14.42 1.37
CA GLU A 206 4.19 -14.82 2.72
C GLU A 206 2.72 -14.52 3.03
N LEU A 207 2.22 -13.35 2.62
CA LEU A 207 0.82 -12.98 2.81
C LEU A 207 -0.13 -13.93 2.05
N VAL A 208 0.21 -14.26 0.80
CA VAL A 208 -0.56 -15.20 -0.03
C VAL A 208 -0.53 -16.61 0.57
N ARG A 209 0.63 -17.10 1.03
CA ARG A 209 0.76 -18.38 1.74
C ARG A 209 -0.04 -18.39 3.04
N GLY A 210 -0.02 -17.30 3.80
CA GLY A 210 -0.79 -17.13 5.04
C GLY A 210 -2.31 -17.21 4.83
N ARG A 211 -2.80 -16.97 3.61
CA ARG A 211 -4.21 -17.17 3.20
C ARG A 211 -4.53 -18.58 2.72
N GLY A 212 -3.57 -19.52 2.82
CA GLY A 212 -3.76 -20.92 2.44
C GLY A 212 -3.58 -21.21 0.95
N VAL A 213 -3.08 -20.25 0.16
CA VAL A 213 -2.78 -20.48 -1.26
C VAL A 213 -1.50 -21.31 -1.40
N LYS A 214 -1.55 -22.35 -2.24
CA LYS A 214 -0.36 -23.10 -2.62
C LYS A 214 0.49 -22.25 -3.56
N VAL A 215 1.71 -21.88 -3.14
CA VAL A 215 2.64 -21.08 -3.95
C VAL A 215 3.88 -21.89 -4.31
N ILE A 216 4.15 -22.00 -5.60
CA ILE A 216 5.34 -22.62 -6.19
C ILE A 216 6.18 -21.51 -6.83
N GLU A 217 7.45 -21.41 -6.45
CA GLU A 217 8.40 -20.43 -6.99
C GLU A 217 9.40 -21.15 -7.90
N SER A 218 9.62 -20.65 -9.11
CA SER A 218 10.51 -21.28 -10.09
C SER A 218 11.16 -20.24 -11.00
N GLU A 219 12.39 -20.48 -11.45
CA GLU A 219 12.98 -19.68 -12.54
C GLU A 219 12.55 -20.17 -13.93
N ASN A 220 11.91 -21.34 -14.01
CA ASN A 220 11.43 -21.91 -15.26
C ASN A 220 10.02 -21.42 -15.59
N MET A 221 9.89 -20.60 -16.65
CA MET A 221 8.60 -20.12 -17.14
C MET A 221 7.59 -21.23 -17.49
N LYS A 222 8.08 -22.44 -17.81
CA LYS A 222 7.23 -23.59 -18.18
C LYS A 222 6.68 -24.34 -16.96
N GLU A 223 7.10 -23.98 -15.75
CA GLU A 223 6.60 -24.58 -14.51
C GLU A 223 5.08 -24.35 -14.37
N GLY A 224 4.31 -25.43 -14.22
CA GLY A 224 2.84 -25.37 -14.12
C GLY A 224 2.09 -25.07 -15.42
N LEU A 225 2.79 -24.91 -16.56
CA LEU A 225 2.16 -24.49 -17.83
C LEU A 225 1.08 -25.46 -18.34
N GLU A 226 1.31 -26.76 -18.22
CA GLU A 226 0.39 -27.79 -18.73
C GLU A 226 -0.92 -27.86 -17.94
N THR A 227 -0.89 -27.46 -16.67
CA THR A 227 -2.04 -27.45 -15.76
C THR A 227 -2.62 -26.06 -15.55
N ALA A 228 -2.05 -25.00 -16.13
CA ALA A 228 -2.49 -23.62 -15.94
C ALA A 228 -3.90 -23.38 -16.49
N ASP A 229 -4.76 -22.70 -15.72
CA ASP A 229 -5.99 -22.07 -16.19
C ASP A 229 -5.67 -20.73 -16.85
N ILE A 230 -4.77 -19.97 -16.22
CA ILE A 230 -4.37 -18.62 -16.61
C ILE A 230 -2.86 -18.52 -16.60
N PHE A 231 -2.31 -17.87 -17.61
CA PHE A 231 -0.93 -17.40 -17.63
C PHE A 231 -0.94 -15.88 -17.73
N TYR A 232 -0.51 -15.20 -16.67
CA TYR A 232 -0.46 -13.76 -16.58
C TYR A 232 0.98 -13.29 -16.77
N GLN A 233 1.30 -12.88 -18.00
CA GLN A 233 2.62 -12.41 -18.38
C GLN A 233 2.74 -10.91 -18.14
N THR A 234 3.91 -10.47 -17.67
CA THR A 234 4.26 -9.05 -17.53
C THR A 234 5.45 -8.67 -18.41
N ARG A 235 5.57 -7.36 -18.66
CA ARG A 235 6.69 -6.77 -19.38
C ARG A 235 7.93 -6.72 -18.50
N ILE A 236 9.09 -7.10 -19.04
CA ILE A 236 10.39 -6.80 -18.42
C ILE A 236 10.66 -5.28 -18.53
N GLN A 237 10.77 -4.60 -17.40
CA GLN A 237 10.92 -3.14 -17.35
C GLN A 237 12.40 -2.75 -17.44
N ARG A 238 12.90 -2.52 -18.66
CA ARG A 238 14.30 -2.14 -18.93
C ARG A 238 14.76 -0.97 -18.05
N GLU A 239 13.87 -0.01 -17.85
CA GLU A 239 14.13 1.22 -17.08
C GLU A 239 14.38 0.96 -15.58
N ARG A 240 14.05 -0.23 -15.06
CA ARG A 240 14.26 -0.61 -13.66
C ARG A 240 15.43 -1.59 -13.45
N MET A 241 16.13 -1.93 -14.53
CA MET A 241 17.27 -2.86 -14.52
C MET A 241 18.54 -2.11 -14.92
N PRO A 242 19.37 -1.65 -13.98
CA PRO A 242 20.57 -0.89 -14.31
C PRO A 242 21.61 -1.76 -15.05
N ASP A 243 21.68 -3.06 -14.74
CA ASP A 243 22.62 -4.00 -15.37
C ASP A 243 22.08 -4.55 -16.71
N GLN A 244 22.87 -4.39 -17.77
CA GLN A 244 22.51 -4.82 -19.13
C GLN A 244 22.53 -6.35 -19.27
N ASN A 245 23.43 -7.05 -18.59
CA ASN A 245 23.52 -8.51 -18.66
C ASN A 245 22.32 -9.18 -17.99
N GLU A 246 21.88 -8.66 -16.85
CA GLU A 246 20.64 -9.08 -16.19
C GLU A 246 19.42 -8.86 -17.08
N PHE A 247 19.36 -7.72 -17.76
CA PHE A 247 18.28 -7.45 -18.70
C PHE A 247 18.27 -8.45 -19.87
N ASP A 248 19.42 -8.75 -20.46
CA ASP A 248 19.51 -9.68 -21.59
C ASP A 248 19.20 -11.13 -21.18
N LYS A 249 19.57 -11.54 -19.96
CA LYS A 249 19.16 -12.82 -19.37
C LYS A 249 17.64 -12.88 -19.16
N ALA A 250 17.05 -11.86 -18.56
CA ALA A 250 15.61 -11.78 -18.32
C ALA A 250 14.82 -11.77 -19.64
N LYS A 251 15.32 -11.08 -20.67
CA LYS A 251 14.75 -11.07 -22.02
C LYS A 251 14.71 -12.45 -22.65
N LYS A 252 15.83 -13.20 -22.61
CA LYS A 252 15.92 -14.53 -23.23
C LYS A 252 15.08 -15.58 -22.50
N ALA A 253 14.94 -15.47 -21.19
CA ALA A 253 14.11 -16.36 -20.37
C ALA A 253 12.60 -16.01 -20.44
N GLY A 254 12.25 -14.85 -21.00
CA GLY A 254 11.00 -14.12 -20.74
C GLY A 254 9.88 -14.22 -21.77
N ALA A 255 10.05 -14.96 -22.88
CA ALA A 255 9.12 -14.91 -24.01
C ALA A 255 8.17 -16.12 -24.05
N PHE A 256 6.86 -15.87 -24.04
CA PHE A 256 5.83 -16.88 -24.27
C PHE A 256 5.66 -17.15 -25.78
N THR A 257 5.82 -18.40 -26.20
CA THR A 257 5.88 -18.81 -27.62
C THR A 257 4.68 -19.67 -28.04
N LEU A 258 4.50 -19.89 -29.35
CA LEU A 258 3.48 -20.81 -29.86
C LEU A 258 3.69 -22.24 -29.38
N ALA A 259 4.93 -22.74 -29.33
CA ALA A 259 5.23 -24.06 -28.78
C ALA A 259 4.84 -24.20 -27.29
N MET A 260 4.86 -23.10 -26.53
CA MET A 260 4.32 -23.10 -25.17
C MET A 260 2.79 -23.13 -25.18
N MET A 261 2.15 -22.33 -26.05
CA MET A 261 0.70 -22.30 -26.21
C MET A 261 0.13 -23.69 -26.56
N GLU A 262 0.81 -24.46 -27.40
CA GLU A 262 0.40 -25.82 -27.81
C GLU A 262 0.39 -26.83 -26.65
N ARG A 263 1.19 -26.60 -25.60
CA ARG A 263 1.24 -27.45 -24.40
C ARG A 263 0.15 -27.12 -23.37
N THR A 264 -0.63 -26.08 -23.60
CA THR A 264 -1.65 -25.63 -22.65
C THR A 264 -2.96 -26.40 -22.84
N ARG A 265 -3.65 -26.69 -21.74
CA ARG A 265 -4.95 -27.35 -21.76
C ARG A 265 -6.04 -26.58 -22.54
N PRO A 266 -7.13 -27.24 -22.93
CA PRO A 266 -8.36 -26.56 -23.34
C PRO A 266 -8.84 -25.58 -22.26
N GLY A 267 -9.37 -24.43 -22.66
CA GLY A 267 -9.82 -23.38 -21.74
C GLY A 267 -8.71 -22.52 -21.12
N PHE A 268 -7.43 -22.75 -21.43
CA PHE A 268 -6.34 -21.87 -21.00
C PHE A 268 -6.51 -20.42 -21.53
N GLY A 269 -6.17 -19.44 -20.69
CA GLY A 269 -6.15 -18.02 -21.05
C GLY A 269 -4.79 -17.36 -20.83
N LEU A 270 -4.22 -16.76 -21.89
CA LEU A 270 -3.01 -15.92 -21.83
C LEU A 270 -3.40 -14.45 -21.65
N MET A 271 -3.01 -13.86 -20.52
CA MET A 271 -3.33 -12.48 -20.13
C MET A 271 -2.06 -11.64 -20.03
N HIS A 272 -2.20 -10.33 -20.22
CA HIS A 272 -1.11 -9.37 -20.11
C HIS A 272 -1.67 -7.95 -19.86
N PRO A 273 -1.18 -7.20 -18.84
CA PRO A 273 -1.73 -5.87 -18.48
C PRO A 273 -1.46 -4.76 -19.52
N LEU A 274 -0.58 -5.05 -20.49
CA LEU A 274 -0.13 -4.17 -21.58
C LEU A 274 0.71 -2.96 -21.09
N PRO A 275 1.66 -2.45 -21.90
CA PRO A 275 1.89 -2.77 -23.31
C PRO A 275 2.80 -3.98 -23.49
N ILE A 276 2.62 -4.72 -24.58
CA ILE A 276 3.60 -5.70 -25.06
C ILE A 276 4.59 -4.93 -25.94
N ASP A 277 5.87 -4.89 -25.56
CA ASP A 277 6.90 -4.31 -26.41
C ASP A 277 7.27 -5.30 -27.51
N LYS A 278 6.84 -5.03 -28.75
CA LYS A 278 7.11 -5.93 -29.89
C LYS A 278 8.59 -6.04 -30.25
N ARG A 279 9.45 -5.12 -29.79
CA ARG A 279 10.91 -5.16 -30.00
C ARG A 279 11.60 -6.11 -29.02
N ILE A 280 10.95 -6.39 -27.89
CA ILE A 280 11.44 -7.22 -26.79
C ILE A 280 10.26 -8.09 -26.33
N PRO A 281 9.81 -9.03 -27.18
CA PRO A 281 8.52 -9.69 -26.96
C PRO A 281 8.59 -10.60 -25.73
N GLY A 282 7.87 -10.21 -24.66
CA GLY A 282 7.48 -11.14 -23.59
C GLY A 282 6.39 -12.11 -24.04
N ILE A 283 5.71 -11.81 -25.14
CA ILE A 283 4.75 -12.67 -25.85
C ILE A 283 5.06 -12.56 -27.34
N MET A 284 5.19 -13.70 -28.02
CA MET A 284 5.50 -13.72 -29.46
C MET A 284 4.35 -13.13 -30.30
N PRO A 285 4.62 -12.27 -31.31
CA PRO A 285 3.58 -11.58 -32.07
C PRO A 285 2.56 -12.48 -32.77
N GLU A 286 2.95 -13.69 -33.17
CA GLU A 286 2.06 -14.69 -33.78
C GLU A 286 0.90 -15.12 -32.87
N LEU A 287 1.02 -14.91 -31.55
CA LEU A 287 -0.03 -15.21 -30.58
C LEU A 287 -1.14 -14.14 -30.55
N ASP A 288 -0.97 -12.97 -31.19
CA ASP A 288 -1.96 -11.89 -31.21
C ASP A 288 -3.33 -12.31 -31.75
N ALA A 289 -3.36 -13.28 -32.68
CA ALA A 289 -4.57 -13.82 -33.27
C ALA A 289 -5.03 -15.14 -32.63
N HIS A 290 -4.29 -15.68 -31.65
CA HIS A 290 -4.59 -16.98 -31.07
C HIS A 290 -5.85 -16.88 -30.18
N PRO A 291 -6.81 -17.80 -30.26
CA PRO A 291 -8.08 -17.70 -29.52
C PRO A 291 -7.89 -17.75 -27.99
N LYS A 292 -6.81 -18.38 -27.51
CA LYS A 292 -6.43 -18.39 -26.09
C LYS A 292 -5.76 -17.09 -25.60
N ALA A 293 -5.45 -16.13 -26.49
CA ALA A 293 -4.85 -14.85 -26.14
C ALA A 293 -5.93 -13.84 -25.73
N LEU A 294 -6.02 -13.55 -24.43
CA LEU A 294 -7.10 -12.77 -23.84
C LEU A 294 -6.77 -11.29 -23.68
N TYR A 295 -5.52 -10.84 -23.85
CA TYR A 295 -5.11 -9.47 -23.53
C TYR A 295 -5.85 -8.36 -24.30
N LYS A 296 -6.40 -8.65 -25.49
CA LYS A 296 -7.28 -7.70 -26.19
C LYS A 296 -8.67 -7.62 -25.54
N THR A 297 -9.26 -8.77 -25.20
CA THR A 297 -10.52 -8.86 -24.45
C THR A 297 -10.37 -8.21 -23.07
N GLN A 298 -9.27 -8.50 -22.38
CA GLN A 298 -8.88 -7.88 -21.11
C GLN A 298 -8.85 -6.35 -21.20
N ALA A 299 -8.20 -5.79 -22.23
CA ALA A 299 -8.18 -4.35 -22.42
C ALA A 299 -9.59 -3.76 -22.65
N GLY A 300 -10.43 -4.45 -23.44
CA GLY A 300 -11.82 -4.06 -23.69
C GLY A 300 -12.70 -4.12 -22.43
N ASN A 301 -12.47 -5.13 -21.59
CA ASN A 301 -13.12 -5.33 -20.30
C ASN A 301 -12.83 -4.20 -19.30
N GLY A 302 -11.79 -3.41 -19.52
CA GLY A 302 -11.51 -2.23 -18.72
C GLY A 302 -12.58 -1.12 -18.81
N VAL A 303 -13.38 -1.05 -19.87
CA VAL A 303 -14.46 -0.06 -19.96
C VAL A 303 -15.64 -0.43 -19.02
N PRO A 304 -16.29 -1.59 -19.16
CA PRO A 304 -17.45 -1.92 -18.34
C PRO A 304 -17.13 -2.03 -16.84
N THR A 305 -15.91 -2.45 -16.47
CA THR A 305 -15.51 -2.53 -15.06
C THR A 305 -15.33 -1.14 -14.46
N ARG A 306 -14.67 -0.22 -15.18
CA ARG A 306 -14.54 1.18 -14.75
C ARG A 306 -15.88 1.89 -14.71
N MET A 307 -16.83 1.53 -15.59
CA MET A 307 -18.21 2.02 -15.49
C MET A 307 -18.87 1.53 -14.20
N ALA A 308 -18.71 0.26 -13.84
CA ALA A 308 -19.26 -0.28 -12.59
C ALA A 308 -18.65 0.44 -11.37
N GLU A 309 -17.33 0.59 -11.34
CA GLU A 309 -16.58 1.31 -10.30
C GLU A 309 -17.10 2.74 -10.09
N LEU A 310 -17.17 3.53 -11.18
CA LEU A 310 -17.67 4.91 -11.16
C LEU A 310 -19.14 4.98 -10.74
N ALA A 311 -19.99 4.11 -11.27
CA ALA A 311 -21.42 4.09 -10.96
C ALA A 311 -21.71 3.82 -9.47
N LEU A 312 -20.94 2.92 -8.86
CA LEU A 312 -21.06 2.61 -7.43
C LEU A 312 -20.58 3.77 -6.55
N ALA A 313 -19.43 4.35 -6.86
CA ALA A 313 -18.86 5.44 -6.08
C ALA A 313 -19.73 6.72 -6.10
N MET A 314 -20.26 7.07 -7.28
CA MET A 314 -21.18 8.19 -7.46
C MET A 314 -22.63 7.88 -7.08
N ARG A 315 -22.90 6.66 -6.57
CA ARG A 315 -24.23 6.17 -6.15
C ARG A 315 -25.30 6.28 -7.25
N LEU A 316 -24.89 6.03 -8.49
CA LEU A 316 -25.81 5.82 -9.61
C LEU A 316 -26.46 4.43 -9.54
N VAL A 317 -25.79 3.50 -8.84
CA VAL A 317 -26.31 2.19 -8.44
C VAL A 317 -25.93 1.99 -6.98
N GLU A 318 -26.87 1.54 -6.16
CA GLU A 318 -26.57 1.17 -4.78
C GLU A 318 -26.50 -0.35 -4.64
N LEU A 319 -25.38 -0.84 -4.13
CA LEU A 319 -25.19 -2.23 -3.73
C LEU A 319 -24.81 -2.26 -2.24
N PRO A 320 -25.35 -3.22 -1.47
CA PRO A 320 -25.00 -3.36 -0.07
C PRO A 320 -23.53 -3.74 0.08
N VAL A 321 -22.83 -3.14 1.06
CA VAL A 321 -21.51 -3.60 1.48
C VAL A 321 -21.69 -4.91 2.25
N SER A 322 -21.00 -5.94 1.80
CA SER A 322 -21.23 -7.32 2.26
C SER A 322 -20.18 -7.83 3.24
N GLY A 323 -19.02 -7.17 3.32
CA GLY A 323 -17.89 -7.61 4.13
C GLY A 323 -17.28 -6.54 5.03
N ARG A 324 -16.57 -6.99 6.06
CA ARG A 324 -15.52 -6.18 6.69
C ARG A 324 -14.28 -6.21 5.78
N PRO A 325 -13.51 -5.11 5.66
CA PRO A 325 -12.26 -5.13 4.91
C PRO A 325 -11.36 -6.26 5.43
N VAL A 326 -10.73 -7.00 4.52
CA VAL A 326 -9.98 -8.22 4.86
C VAL A 326 -8.65 -7.89 5.56
N HIS A 327 -8.14 -6.68 5.35
CA HIS A 327 -7.08 -6.08 6.17
C HIS A 327 -7.46 -4.66 6.55
N LEU A 328 -8.18 -4.53 7.66
CA LEU A 328 -7.80 -3.45 8.55
C LEU A 328 -6.58 -3.95 9.34
N PRO A 329 -5.59 -3.10 9.63
CA PRO A 329 -4.72 -3.38 10.76
C PRO A 329 -5.65 -3.75 11.91
N ALA A 330 -5.29 -4.75 12.71
CA ALA A 330 -6.00 -4.94 13.96
C ALA A 330 -5.92 -3.58 14.68
N GLY A 331 -7.03 -2.84 14.66
CA GLY A 331 -7.26 -1.73 15.56
C GLY A 331 -7.40 -2.34 16.94
N GLY A 332 -6.30 -2.91 17.43
CA GLY A 332 -6.15 -3.26 18.81
C GLY A 332 -6.33 -1.98 19.60
N GLN A 333 -6.84 -2.10 20.81
CA GLN A 333 -6.57 -1.07 21.80
C GLN A 333 -5.06 -0.83 21.78
N ASP A 334 -4.66 0.41 21.52
CA ASP A 334 -3.27 0.86 21.55
C ASP A 334 -2.79 0.83 23.01
N ASP A 335 -2.67 -0.37 23.58
CA ASP A 335 -2.21 -0.63 24.95
C ASP A 335 -0.68 -0.61 25.00
N PHE A 336 -0.12 0.44 24.43
CA PHE A 336 1.31 0.68 24.39
C PHE A 336 1.83 1.15 25.76
N CYS A 337 0.95 1.49 26.71
CA CYS A 337 1.30 2.08 27.99
C CYS A 337 0.64 1.32 29.14
N ARG A 338 1.39 0.42 29.76
CA ARG A 338 0.92 -0.39 30.87
C ARG A 338 1.34 0.21 32.21
N ARG A 339 0.38 0.48 33.10
CA ARG A 339 0.67 0.93 34.46
C ARG A 339 1.29 -0.21 35.28
N LEU A 340 2.37 0.09 35.99
CA LEU A 340 3.04 -0.85 36.89
C LEU A 340 2.77 -0.50 38.36
N GLU A 341 2.79 -1.52 39.22
CA GLU A 341 2.79 -1.31 40.66
C GLU A 341 4.09 -0.63 41.12
N ILE A 342 3.93 0.26 42.12
CA ILE A 342 5.03 0.99 42.73
C ILE A 342 5.43 0.24 43.99
N HIS A 343 6.64 -0.31 43.98
CA HIS A 343 7.25 -0.87 45.18
C HIS A 343 8.32 0.10 45.68
N GLU A 344 8.18 0.56 46.92
CA GLU A 344 9.20 1.37 47.57
C GLU A 344 10.49 0.56 47.71
N LYS A 345 11.60 1.12 47.23
CA LYS A 345 12.94 0.55 47.40
C LYS A 345 13.76 1.47 48.29
N PRO A 346 14.58 0.91 49.21
CA PRO A 346 15.46 1.73 50.02
C PRO A 346 16.46 2.52 49.15
N PRO A 347 16.93 3.69 49.62
CA PRO A 347 17.91 4.50 48.90
C PRO A 347 19.14 3.66 48.58
N ARG A 348 19.59 3.70 47.32
CA ARG A 348 20.80 2.99 46.90
C ARG A 348 22.00 3.93 47.01
N GLU A 349 23.00 3.52 47.80
CA GLU A 349 24.31 4.18 47.83
C GLU A 349 25.10 3.88 46.55
N GLY A 350 25.89 4.85 46.07
CA GLY A 350 26.74 4.67 44.88
C GLY A 350 26.07 4.84 43.51
N VAL A 351 24.86 5.41 43.44
CA VAL A 351 24.21 5.74 42.15
C VAL A 351 24.87 6.99 41.55
N SER A 352 25.36 6.88 40.31
CA SER A 352 26.12 7.95 39.62
C SER A 352 25.28 9.17 39.21
N ILE A 353 23.95 9.09 39.28
CA ILE A 353 23.03 10.14 38.83
C ILE A 353 22.20 10.67 40.00
N ARG A 354 22.24 11.99 40.24
CA ARG A 354 21.47 12.64 41.30
C ARG A 354 19.96 12.57 40.99
N PRO A 355 19.09 12.21 41.95
CA PRO A 355 17.64 12.10 41.75
C PRO A 355 16.97 13.48 41.55
N ILE A 356 15.77 13.46 40.95
CA ILE A 356 14.86 14.62 40.89
C ILE A 356 14.27 14.82 42.29
N ARG A 357 14.31 16.04 42.82
CA ARG A 357 13.92 16.35 44.21
C ARG A 357 12.45 16.72 44.36
N ASP A 358 11.92 17.51 43.43
CA ASP A 358 10.58 18.09 43.57
C ASP A 358 9.60 17.45 42.58
N ARG A 359 9.61 17.86 41.31
CA ARG A 359 8.71 17.33 40.29
C ARG A 359 9.48 16.98 39.02
N GLY A 360 9.06 15.94 38.31
CA GLY A 360 9.58 15.64 36.99
C GLY A 360 9.28 14.23 36.51
N VAL A 361 10.04 13.79 35.51
CA VAL A 361 9.90 12.47 34.90
C VAL A 361 11.27 11.81 34.74
N VAL A 362 11.32 10.50 35.01
CA VAL A 362 12.47 9.63 34.77
C VAL A 362 12.08 8.52 33.81
N VAL A 363 12.64 8.57 32.61
CA VAL A 363 12.55 7.50 31.62
C VAL A 363 13.79 6.62 31.77
N ASP A 364 13.57 5.37 32.16
CA ASP A 364 14.59 4.38 32.46
C ASP A 364 14.44 3.16 31.53
N HIS A 365 15.47 2.31 31.45
CA HIS A 365 15.51 1.17 30.51
C HIS A 365 15.40 1.61 29.05
N LEU A 366 15.92 2.80 28.73
CA LEU A 366 16.09 3.17 27.33
C LEU A 366 17.13 2.25 26.69
N GLN A 367 16.93 1.92 25.41
CA GLN A 367 17.97 1.30 24.61
C GLN A 367 19.24 2.18 24.68
N PRO A 368 20.43 1.62 24.96
CA PRO A 368 21.64 2.41 25.08
C PRO A 368 21.87 3.30 23.86
N HIS A 369 22.32 4.54 24.09
CA HIS A 369 22.62 5.54 23.05
C HIS A 369 21.40 6.20 22.38
N THR A 370 20.17 5.86 22.79
CA THR A 370 18.95 6.53 22.29
C THR A 370 18.55 7.77 23.10
N GLU A 371 19.23 8.08 24.21
CA GLU A 371 18.83 9.11 25.16
C GLU A 371 18.99 10.52 24.56
N SER A 372 20.07 10.73 23.80
CA SER A 372 20.33 11.99 23.09
C SER A 372 19.29 12.23 21.98
N LEU A 373 18.93 11.18 21.25
CA LEU A 373 17.87 11.22 20.24
C LEU A 373 16.53 11.57 20.91
N LEU A 374 16.18 10.89 22.00
CA LEU A 374 14.93 11.14 22.70
C LEU A 374 14.86 12.56 23.27
N ALA A 375 15.97 13.08 23.81
CA ALA A 375 16.05 14.48 24.26
C ALA A 375 15.79 15.46 23.10
N LEU A 376 16.35 15.20 21.91
CA LEU A 376 16.11 16.01 20.71
C LEU A 376 14.63 15.97 20.32
N LEU A 377 14.05 14.77 20.22
CA LEU A 377 12.65 14.57 19.78
C LEU A 377 11.63 15.14 20.77
N LEU A 378 11.90 15.05 22.07
CA LEU A 378 11.10 15.69 23.12
C LEU A 378 11.33 17.21 23.20
N ARG A 379 12.20 17.77 22.36
CA ARG A 379 12.50 19.20 22.27
C ARG A 379 12.89 19.82 23.60
N VAL A 380 13.61 19.07 24.44
CA VAL A 380 13.93 19.51 25.82
C VAL A 380 14.74 20.81 25.83
N LYS A 381 15.61 21.02 24.82
CA LYS A 381 16.39 22.25 24.67
C LYS A 381 15.54 23.44 24.24
N ASP A 382 14.68 23.27 23.24
CA ASP A 382 13.79 24.33 22.75
C ASP A 382 12.85 24.84 23.86
N ARG A 383 12.41 23.92 24.72
CA ARG A 383 11.56 24.20 25.87
C ARG A 383 12.32 24.73 27.08
N ARG A 384 13.66 24.74 27.03
CA ARG A 384 14.57 25.11 28.12
C ARG A 384 14.38 24.24 29.37
N ASP A 385 14.04 22.97 29.18
CA ASP A 385 13.89 22.03 30.27
C ASP A 385 15.25 21.76 30.94
N VAL A 386 15.25 21.60 32.26
CA VAL A 386 16.41 21.08 32.99
C VAL A 386 16.39 19.56 32.88
N TYR A 387 17.34 18.99 32.14
CA TYR A 387 17.35 17.55 31.85
C TYR A 387 18.75 16.93 31.99
N ARG A 388 18.78 15.61 32.15
CA ARG A 388 20.02 14.81 32.17
C ARG A 388 19.78 13.52 31.39
N ALA A 389 20.69 13.20 30.49
CA ALA A 389 20.61 12.02 29.63
C ALA A 389 21.94 11.27 29.64
N GLY A 390 21.91 9.94 29.64
CA GLY A 390 23.13 9.13 29.49
C GLY A 390 22.94 7.65 29.75
N CYS A 391 23.99 6.87 29.54
CA CYS A 391 24.00 5.45 29.84
C CYS A 391 24.46 5.16 31.27
N VAL A 392 23.82 4.20 31.93
CA VAL A 392 24.14 3.75 33.28
C VAL A 392 24.33 2.24 33.29
N ARG A 393 25.36 1.76 33.99
CA ARG A 393 25.53 0.33 34.27
C ARG A 393 24.68 -0.08 35.46
N SER A 394 23.97 -1.20 35.34
CA SER A 394 23.21 -1.73 36.46
C SER A 394 24.15 -2.21 37.57
N VAL A 395 23.95 -1.71 38.79
CA VAL A 395 24.69 -2.17 40.00
C VAL A 395 24.48 -3.67 40.24
N ALA A 396 23.31 -4.20 39.87
CA ALA A 396 22.98 -5.63 40.05
C ALA A 396 23.40 -6.52 38.87
N ARG A 397 23.68 -5.93 37.70
CA ARG A 397 24.13 -6.62 36.48
C ARG A 397 25.14 -5.73 35.76
N PRO A 398 26.43 -5.75 36.16
CA PRO A 398 27.45 -4.81 35.68
C PRO A 398 27.64 -4.82 34.14
N ASP A 399 27.33 -5.96 33.52
CA ASP A 399 27.41 -6.18 32.06
C ASP A 399 26.22 -5.57 31.30
N HIS A 400 25.17 -5.15 32.01
CA HIS A 400 23.97 -4.57 31.43
C HIS A 400 24.02 -3.04 31.51
N VAL A 401 24.15 -2.41 30.34
CA VAL A 401 24.07 -0.96 30.15
C VAL A 401 22.65 -0.61 29.74
N LYS A 402 22.09 0.45 30.32
CA LYS A 402 20.80 1.01 29.93
C LYS A 402 20.86 2.52 29.85
N GLY A 403 20.06 3.11 28.99
CA GLY A 403 19.88 4.55 28.92
C GLY A 403 18.90 5.07 29.96
N ILE A 404 19.12 6.31 30.38
CA ILE A 404 18.22 7.07 31.24
C ILE A 404 18.09 8.51 30.75
N LEU A 405 16.87 9.04 30.81
CA LEU A 405 16.55 10.44 30.58
C LEU A 405 15.73 10.96 31.76
N MET A 406 16.21 12.01 32.40
CA MET A 406 15.55 12.69 33.51
C MET A 406 15.21 14.11 33.09
N ILE A 407 13.98 14.54 33.31
CA ILE A 407 13.53 15.91 32.99
C ILE A 407 12.82 16.48 34.23
N GLU A 408 13.36 17.57 34.78
CA GLU A 408 12.79 18.28 35.92
C GLU A 408 11.58 19.11 35.48
N ASP A 409 10.59 19.24 36.36
CA ASP A 409 9.35 20.03 36.18
C ASP A 409 8.50 19.70 34.94
N ARG A 410 8.70 18.53 34.34
CA ARG A 410 7.92 18.03 33.19
C ARG A 410 7.10 16.79 33.50
N VAL A 411 5.91 16.72 32.91
CA VAL A 411 5.10 15.50 32.80
C VAL A 411 4.91 15.24 31.32
N LEU A 412 5.15 14.00 30.88
CA LEU A 412 5.03 13.66 29.47
C LEU A 412 3.57 13.52 29.06
N THR A 413 3.20 14.11 27.93
CA THR A 413 1.88 13.90 27.30
C THR A 413 1.76 12.51 26.71
N THR A 414 0.55 12.08 26.33
CA THR A 414 0.36 10.80 25.64
C THR A 414 1.17 10.70 24.34
N ASP A 415 1.26 11.78 23.57
CA ASP A 415 2.04 11.80 22.32
C ASP A 415 3.55 11.72 22.59
N GLU A 416 4.03 12.36 23.66
CA GLU A 416 5.41 12.25 24.11
C GLU A 416 5.71 10.84 24.63
N LEU A 417 4.78 10.19 25.33
CA LEU A 417 4.91 8.79 25.73
C LEU A 417 4.95 7.86 24.51
N ARG A 418 4.12 8.09 23.49
CA ARG A 418 4.18 7.34 22.22
C ARG A 418 5.53 7.49 21.55
N LEU A 419 6.06 8.72 21.50
CA LEU A 419 7.39 8.99 20.95
C LEU A 419 8.48 8.20 21.71
N VAL A 420 8.46 8.21 23.04
CA VAL A 420 9.37 7.40 23.87
C VAL A 420 9.23 5.92 23.54
N ALA A 421 8.00 5.43 23.45
CA ALA A 421 7.67 4.04 23.15
C ALA A 421 8.15 3.62 21.75
N THR A 422 8.10 4.52 20.78
CA THR A 422 8.62 4.31 19.42
C THR A 422 10.14 4.26 19.38
N VAL A 423 10.83 5.15 20.10
CA VAL A 423 12.30 5.21 20.14
C VAL A 423 12.89 4.04 20.92
N SER A 424 12.24 3.63 22.01
CA SER A 424 12.75 2.58 22.89
C SER A 424 11.60 1.75 23.47
N PRO A 425 11.04 0.80 22.70
CA PRO A 425 10.09 -0.19 23.23
C PRO A 425 10.69 -0.91 24.46
N GLY A 426 9.88 -1.10 25.50
CA GLY A 426 10.29 -1.64 26.80
C GLY A 426 10.76 -0.59 27.82
N ALA A 427 10.84 0.69 27.44
CA ALA A 427 11.21 1.77 28.36
C ALA A 427 10.19 1.91 29.50
N ARG A 428 10.66 2.39 30.65
CA ARG A 428 9.85 2.62 31.84
C ARG A 428 9.83 4.09 32.20
N VAL A 429 8.64 4.65 32.33
CA VAL A 429 8.44 6.05 32.70
C VAL A 429 7.99 6.13 34.15
N ASN A 430 8.71 6.92 34.96
CA ASN A 430 8.42 7.14 36.37
C ASN A 430 8.13 8.62 36.56
N ARG A 431 6.92 8.97 37.01
CA ARG A 431 6.57 10.34 37.39
C ARG A 431 6.98 10.59 38.83
N ILE A 432 7.69 11.69 39.07
CA ILE A 432 8.25 12.05 40.37
C ILE A 432 7.49 13.26 40.92
N GLU A 433 7.05 13.15 42.17
CA GLU A 433 6.53 14.27 42.97
C GLU A 433 7.05 14.15 44.41
N ASN A 434 7.53 15.26 44.97
CA ASN A 434 8.16 15.35 46.29
C ASN A 434 9.26 14.28 46.48
N GLY A 435 10.04 14.03 45.44
CA GLY A 435 11.16 13.09 45.43
C GLY A 435 10.74 11.60 45.43
N ARG A 436 9.45 11.30 45.24
CA ARG A 436 8.90 9.93 45.22
C ARG A 436 8.26 9.61 43.87
N VAL A 437 8.29 8.34 43.48
CA VAL A 437 7.57 7.85 42.30
C VAL A 437 6.08 7.79 42.63
N VAL A 438 5.26 8.59 41.94
CA VAL A 438 3.80 8.60 42.12
C VAL A 438 3.07 7.81 41.03
N GLU A 439 3.69 7.67 39.86
CA GLU A 439 3.17 6.86 38.75
C GLU A 439 4.31 6.16 38.03
N LYS A 440 4.04 4.95 37.56
CA LYS A 440 5.01 4.12 36.85
C LYS A 440 4.35 3.42 35.67
N TYR A 441 5.00 3.50 34.52
CA TYR A 441 4.53 2.95 33.26
C TYR A 441 5.63 2.09 32.64
N GLU A 442 5.24 1.05 31.92
CA GLU A 442 6.08 0.35 30.95
C GLU A 442 5.48 0.55 29.57
N LEU A 443 6.35 0.89 28.62
CA LEU A 443 5.96 1.23 27.27
C LEU A 443 6.27 0.07 26.32
N ASP A 444 5.32 -0.28 25.46
CA ASP A 444 5.52 -1.18 24.32
C ASP A 444 5.38 -0.39 23.01
N LEU A 445 5.87 -0.96 21.91
CA LEU A 445 5.73 -0.35 20.58
C LEU A 445 4.24 -0.08 20.28
N PRO A 446 3.85 1.18 19.97
CA PRO A 446 2.46 1.53 19.69
C PRO A 446 1.90 0.79 18.48
N ALA A 447 0.58 0.57 18.46
CA ALA A 447 -0.09 -0.06 17.32
C ALA A 447 0.00 0.79 16.05
N VAL A 448 -0.02 2.12 16.22
CA VAL A 448 0.14 3.12 15.15
C VAL A 448 1.10 4.20 15.60
N ILE A 449 2.05 4.55 14.73
CA ILE A 449 3.04 5.59 14.95
C ILE A 449 2.81 6.67 13.89
N SER A 450 2.44 7.87 14.32
CA SER A 450 2.17 9.00 13.44
C SER A 450 2.43 10.33 14.15
N GLY A 451 2.46 11.44 13.42
CA GLY A 451 2.59 12.78 14.00
C GLY A 451 3.98 13.15 14.53
N VAL A 452 5.00 12.35 14.21
CA VAL A 452 6.40 12.64 14.57
C VAL A 452 7.11 13.20 13.33
N GLU A 453 7.44 14.49 13.36
CA GLU A 453 7.98 15.23 12.20
C GLU A 453 9.32 14.66 11.68
N SER A 454 10.14 14.11 12.57
CA SER A 454 11.44 13.54 12.21
C SER A 454 11.34 12.12 11.64
N LEU A 455 10.16 11.50 11.57
CA LEU A 455 10.05 10.17 11.00
C LEU A 455 10.16 10.22 9.50
N MET A 456 10.95 9.30 8.94
CA MET A 456 11.08 9.12 7.51
C MET A 456 10.81 7.67 7.12
N CYS A 457 10.00 7.50 6.09
CA CYS A 457 9.91 6.21 5.42
C CYS A 457 11.22 5.93 4.66
N PRO A 458 11.86 4.77 4.83
CA PRO A 458 13.08 4.44 4.09
C PRO A 458 12.82 4.17 2.60
N ASN A 459 11.58 3.91 2.20
CA ASN A 459 11.22 3.82 0.79
C ASN A 459 11.26 5.20 0.12
N SER A 460 12.24 5.42 -0.76
CA SER A 460 12.40 6.67 -1.52
C SER A 460 11.24 6.97 -2.47
N GLY A 461 10.42 5.97 -2.84
CA GLY A 461 9.20 6.15 -3.64
C GLY A 461 7.97 6.60 -2.83
N CYS A 462 8.03 6.59 -1.50
CA CYS A 462 6.89 6.93 -0.65
C CYS A 462 6.51 8.41 -0.74
N ILE A 463 5.21 8.73 -0.79
CA ILE A 463 4.73 10.12 -0.78
C ILE A 463 5.18 10.93 0.45
N THR A 464 5.52 10.27 1.56
CA THR A 464 5.96 10.91 2.81
C THR A 464 7.41 11.41 2.77
N ARG A 465 8.14 11.17 1.67
CA ARG A 465 9.53 11.56 1.54
C ARG A 465 9.66 13.09 1.37
N PRO A 466 10.46 13.77 2.21
CA PRO A 466 10.61 15.23 2.14
C PRO A 466 11.09 15.74 0.78
N GLU A 467 11.86 14.92 0.05
CA GLU A 467 12.40 15.27 -1.26
C GLU A 467 11.31 15.53 -2.31
N HIS A 468 10.11 14.95 -2.12
CA HIS A 468 8.97 15.13 -3.02
C HIS A 468 8.16 16.40 -2.72
N GLN A 469 8.43 17.08 -1.60
CA GLN A 469 7.78 18.33 -1.21
C GLN A 469 6.24 18.26 -1.10
N GLU A 470 5.70 17.06 -0.84
CA GLU A 470 4.26 16.85 -0.66
C GLU A 470 3.77 17.15 0.76
N HIS A 471 4.70 17.35 1.71
CA HIS A 471 4.42 17.66 3.12
C HIS A 471 3.51 16.63 3.82
N VAL A 472 3.62 15.35 3.43
CA VAL A 472 2.84 14.25 4.02
C VAL A 472 3.60 13.64 5.19
N SER A 473 3.00 13.66 6.39
CA SER A 473 3.58 13.03 7.57
C SER A 473 3.59 11.51 7.45
N CYS A 474 4.66 10.88 7.94
CA CYS A 474 4.74 9.43 8.02
C CYS A 474 3.68 8.85 8.96
N CYS A 475 3.19 7.66 8.60
CA CYS A 475 2.34 6.85 9.44
C CYS A 475 2.75 5.38 9.29
N PHE A 476 3.00 4.71 10.41
CA PHE A 476 3.42 3.31 10.46
C PHE A 476 2.48 2.51 11.36
N GLU A 477 2.27 1.25 11.00
CA GLU A 477 1.41 0.31 11.69
C GLU A 477 2.24 -0.88 12.16
N LYS A 478 2.01 -1.29 13.41
CA LYS A 478 2.70 -2.44 14.01
C LYS A 478 2.22 -3.74 13.38
N LEU A 479 3.17 -4.55 12.89
CA LEU A 479 2.90 -5.91 12.43
C LEU A 479 3.17 -6.93 13.53
N ASP A 480 4.26 -6.76 14.27
CA ASP A 480 4.66 -7.59 15.40
C ASP A 480 5.44 -6.78 16.45
N ALA A 481 6.17 -7.43 17.36
CA ALA A 481 6.90 -6.74 18.44
C ALA A 481 7.99 -5.77 17.96
N HIS A 482 8.54 -5.97 16.75
CA HIS A 482 9.68 -5.21 16.24
C HIS A 482 9.47 -4.69 14.83
N THR A 483 8.50 -5.23 14.10
CA THR A 483 8.27 -4.88 12.70
C THR A 483 7.13 -3.89 12.53
N LEU A 484 7.36 -2.90 11.67
CA LEU A 484 6.40 -1.89 11.27
C LEU A 484 6.12 -1.98 9.77
N ARG A 485 4.96 -1.47 9.36
CA ARG A 485 4.58 -1.27 7.96
C ARG A 485 4.22 0.20 7.74
N CYS A 486 4.78 0.83 6.72
CA CYS A 486 4.34 2.16 6.30
C CYS A 486 2.91 2.09 5.73
N LYS A 487 2.00 2.90 6.28
CA LYS A 487 0.60 2.99 5.84
C LYS A 487 0.46 3.32 4.36
N TYR A 488 1.31 4.21 3.85
CA TYR A 488 1.17 4.74 2.49
C TYR A 488 1.84 3.86 1.43
N CYS A 489 3.02 3.31 1.69
CA CYS A 489 3.77 2.56 0.68
C CYS A 489 3.87 1.05 0.93
N ASP A 490 3.25 0.54 2.01
CA ASP A 490 3.33 -0.85 2.49
C ASP A 490 4.75 -1.37 2.78
N HIS A 491 5.75 -0.49 2.79
CA HIS A 491 7.13 -0.88 3.09
C HIS A 491 7.24 -1.38 4.54
N VAL A 492 7.81 -2.57 4.69
CA VAL A 492 8.02 -3.24 5.97
C VAL A 492 9.45 -2.98 6.43
N LEU A 493 9.61 -2.57 7.68
CA LEU A 493 10.89 -2.21 8.30
C LEU A 493 10.93 -2.62 9.77
N ASP A 494 12.12 -2.80 10.31
CA ASP A 494 12.31 -2.92 11.76
C ASP A 494 12.12 -1.54 12.42
N ALA A 495 11.54 -1.50 13.62
CA ALA A 495 11.28 -0.29 14.37
C ALA A 495 12.56 0.51 14.67
N GLY A 496 13.71 -0.17 14.83
CA GLY A 496 15.01 0.47 15.02
C GLY A 496 15.48 1.26 13.79
N GLU A 497 14.98 0.95 12.59
CA GLU A 497 15.36 1.64 11.36
C GLU A 497 14.67 3.02 11.21
N LEU A 498 13.59 3.28 11.94
CA LEU A 498 12.81 4.52 11.84
C LEU A 498 13.66 5.79 12.01
N PHE A 499 14.68 5.71 12.85
CA PHE A 499 15.56 6.82 13.22
C PHE A 499 16.97 6.68 12.66
N GLY A 500 17.25 5.67 11.82
CA GLY A 500 18.60 5.38 11.33
C GLY A 500 19.26 6.55 10.58
N HIS A 501 18.46 7.47 10.03
CA HIS A 501 18.93 8.66 9.33
C HIS A 501 19.36 9.82 10.25
N LEU A 502 19.07 9.73 11.55
CA LEU A 502 19.44 10.75 12.55
C LEU A 502 20.79 10.45 13.21
N PHE A 503 21.41 9.31 12.88
CA PHE A 503 22.67 8.83 13.45
C PHE A 503 23.83 8.93 12.45
#